data_AF-A0A501Q326-F1
#
_entry.id   AF-A0A501Q326-F1
#
_cell.length_a   1.000
_cell.length_b   1.000
_cell.length_c   1.000
_cell.angle_alpha   90.00
_cell.angle_beta   90.00
_cell.angle_gamma   90.00
#
_symmetry.space_group_name_H-M   'P 1'
#
loop_
_entity.id
_entity.type
_entity.pdbx_description
1 polymer ?
#
loop_
_entity_poly.entity_id
_entity_poly.type
_entity_poly.pdbx_seq_one_letter_code
_entity_poly.pdbx_strand_id
1 'polypeptide(L)'
;MEESIFKDAPKFISQRFAAINSYVWNVFFPGSTLNKHLRRLETQKQRQLELRRLKKIINEASIAVMIFYLKKFFIEGTEAAIKAVDTFFDFGIEGFQIGSKYFSGRNENVLAGQKLAVTLMESIDDQELLKLINNSKYANQIVERYRKFIEEK
;
A
#
# COMPACT_ATOMS: atom_id res chain seq x y z
N MET A 1 -15.07 7.28 19.98
CA MET A 1 -14.18 7.71 18.88
C MET A 1 -13.18 6.58 18.71
N GLU A 2 -13.20 5.87 17.59
CA GLU A 2 -12.11 4.92 17.29
C GLU A 2 -10.85 5.75 17.03
N GLU A 3 -9.78 5.43 17.76
CA GLU A 3 -8.48 6.07 17.54
C GLU A 3 -8.00 5.77 16.12
N SER A 4 -7.55 6.81 15.43
CA SER A 4 -6.87 6.64 14.15
C SER A 4 -5.71 5.67 14.35
N ILE A 5 -5.63 4.62 13.52
CA ILE A 5 -4.50 3.66 13.51
C ILE A 5 -3.15 4.40 13.33
N PHE A 6 -3.21 5.63 12.79
CA PHE A 6 -2.07 6.51 12.53
C PHE A 6 -2.10 7.78 13.39
N LYS A 7 -2.63 7.73 14.62
CA LYS A 7 -2.73 8.90 15.52
C LYS A 7 -1.37 9.56 15.75
N ASP A 8 -0.30 8.77 15.86
CA ASP A 8 1.06 9.24 16.07
C ASP A 8 1.90 9.31 14.79
N ALA A 9 1.31 8.96 13.64
CA ALA A 9 2.04 8.98 12.39
C ALA A 9 2.22 10.41 11.86
N PRO A 10 3.32 10.70 11.15
CA PRO A 10 3.49 11.97 10.46
C PRO A 10 2.30 12.28 9.54
N LYS A 11 1.88 13.55 9.50
CA LYS A 11 0.70 14.00 8.75
C LYS A 11 0.65 13.50 7.30
N PHE A 12 1.79 13.44 6.62
CA PHE A 12 1.87 12.98 5.24
C PHE A 12 1.51 11.49 5.10
N ILE A 13 1.90 10.64 6.07
CA ILE A 13 1.53 9.22 6.10
C ILE A 13 0.02 9.09 6.28
N SER A 14 -0.55 9.80 7.25
CA SER A 14 -1.98 9.77 7.52
C SER A 14 -2.81 10.24 6.32
N GLN A 15 -2.35 11.27 5.61
CA GLN A 15 -2.98 11.75 4.37
C GLN A 15 -2.93 10.71 3.24
N ARG A 16 -1.77 10.05 3.03
CA ARG A 16 -1.62 9.00 2.02
C ARG A 16 -2.48 7.79 2.35
N PHE A 17 -2.52 7.39 3.62
CA PHE A 17 -3.39 6.30 4.07
C PHE A 17 -4.87 6.65 3.86
N ALA A 18 -5.31 7.86 4.20
CA ALA A 18 -6.70 8.28 3.96
C ALA A 18 -7.09 8.23 2.47
N ALA A 19 -6.17 8.60 1.57
CA ALA A 19 -6.39 8.48 0.13
C ALA A 19 -6.51 7.01 -0.31
N ILE A 20 -5.65 6.12 0.19
CA ILE A 20 -5.72 4.68 -0.08
C ILE A 20 -7.02 4.10 0.48
N ASN A 21 -7.39 4.46 1.71
CA ASN A 21 -8.62 4.01 2.35
C ASN A 21 -9.85 4.41 1.52
N SER A 22 -9.88 5.64 1.03
CA SER A 22 -10.95 6.13 0.13
C SER A 22 -11.01 5.32 -1.17
N TYR A 23 -9.84 5.01 -1.75
CA TYR A 23 -9.76 4.13 -2.92
C TYR A 23 -10.33 2.73 -2.62
N VAL A 24 -9.90 2.09 -1.53
CA VAL A 24 -10.37 0.74 -1.15
C VAL A 24 -11.89 0.74 -0.88
N TRP A 25 -12.40 1.77 -0.19
CA TRP A 25 -13.84 1.98 -0.01
C TRP A 25 -14.59 1.99 -1.34
N ASN A 26 -14.09 2.77 -2.31
CA ASN A 26 -14.73 2.91 -3.62
C ASN A 26 -14.65 1.62 -4.45
N VAL A 27 -13.61 0.80 -4.29
CA VAL A 27 -13.48 -0.50 -4.97
C VAL A 27 -14.47 -1.52 -4.40
N PHE A 28 -14.67 -1.55 -3.07
CA PHE A 28 -15.65 -2.45 -2.47
C PHE A 28 -17.08 -1.99 -2.71
N PHE A 29 -17.32 -0.68 -2.56
CA PHE A 29 -18.65 -0.10 -2.59
C PHE A 29 -18.75 1.05 -3.61
N PRO A 30 -18.70 0.76 -4.92
CA PRO A 30 -18.84 1.79 -5.94
C PRO A 30 -20.24 2.41 -5.91
N GLY A 31 -20.29 3.74 -5.94
CA GLY A 31 -21.54 4.51 -6.03
C GLY A 31 -22.46 4.32 -4.82
N SER A 32 -23.67 3.79 -5.06
CA SER A 32 -24.70 3.62 -4.01
C SER A 32 -24.74 2.22 -3.39
N THR A 33 -23.78 1.35 -3.71
CA THR A 33 -23.77 -0.06 -3.27
C THR A 33 -23.67 -0.22 -1.76
N LEU A 34 -22.92 0.64 -1.05
CA LEU A 34 -22.90 0.63 0.42
C LEU A 34 -24.30 0.87 1.00
N ASN A 35 -25.03 1.86 0.46
CA ASN A 35 -26.40 2.15 0.92
C ASN A 35 -27.34 0.97 0.63
N LYS A 36 -27.19 0.31 -0.52
CA LYS A 36 -27.95 -0.91 -0.84
C LYS A 36 -27.63 -2.04 0.14
N HIS A 37 -26.35 -2.24 0.48
CA HIS A 37 -25.89 -3.22 1.47
C HIS A 37 -26.51 -2.96 2.84
N LEU A 38 -26.41 -1.73 3.34
CA LEU A 38 -26.90 -1.35 4.66
C LEU A 38 -28.44 -1.34 4.76
N ARG A 39 -29.15 -1.12 3.65
CA ARG A 39 -30.63 -1.18 3.62
C ARG A 39 -31.17 -2.58 3.88
N ARG A 40 -30.39 -3.64 3.63
CA ARG A 40 -30.76 -5.03 3.97
C ARG A 40 -30.87 -5.27 5.48
N LEU A 41 -30.31 -4.37 6.29
CA LEU A 41 -30.36 -4.44 7.74
C LEU A 41 -31.54 -3.60 8.25
N GLU A 42 -32.39 -4.24 9.05
CA GLU A 42 -33.65 -3.69 9.54
C GLU A 42 -33.41 -2.56 10.54
N THR A 43 -32.49 -2.76 11.48
CA THR A 43 -32.31 -1.83 12.60
C THR A 43 -31.08 -0.92 12.43
N GLN A 44 -31.17 0.29 12.99
CA GLN A 44 -30.04 1.23 13.01
C GLN A 44 -28.84 0.64 13.78
N LYS A 45 -29.08 -0.14 14.84
CA LYS A 45 -28.04 -0.82 15.62
C LYS A 45 -27.28 -1.84 14.77
N GLN A 46 -27.98 -2.66 13.98
CA GLN A 46 -27.34 -3.59 13.04
C GLN A 46 -26.51 -2.86 12.00
N ARG A 47 -27.03 -1.76 11.42
CA ARG A 47 -26.29 -0.93 10.45
C ARG A 47 -25.00 -0.36 11.02
N GLN A 48 -25.03 0.14 12.26
CA GLN A 48 -23.83 0.65 12.92
C GLN A 48 -22.79 -0.45 13.19
N LEU A 49 -23.25 -1.64 13.62
CA LEU A 49 -22.36 -2.77 13.87
C LEU A 49 -21.71 -3.26 12.57
N GLU A 50 -22.48 -3.34 11.49
CA GLU A 50 -21.97 -3.69 10.16
C GLU A 50 -20.99 -2.63 9.65
N LEU A 51 -21.29 -1.34 9.79
CA LEU A 51 -20.36 -0.27 9.41
C LEU A 51 -19.02 -0.36 10.15
N ARG A 52 -19.01 -0.70 11.44
CA ARG A 52 -17.77 -0.91 12.20
C ARG A 52 -16.99 -2.12 11.69
N ARG A 53 -17.68 -3.23 11.41
CA ARG A 53 -17.09 -4.43 10.79
C ARG A 53 -16.43 -4.09 9.46
N LEU A 54 -17.16 -3.44 8.56
CA LEU A 54 -16.67 -3.03 7.23
C LEU A 54 -15.48 -2.09 7.34
N LYS A 55 -15.52 -1.11 8.24
CA LYS A 55 -14.37 -0.23 8.50
C LYS A 55 -13.13 -0.99 8.91
N LYS A 56 -13.25 -1.99 9.79
CA LYS A 56 -12.12 -2.82 10.21
C LYS A 56 -11.51 -3.57 9.02
N ILE A 57 -12.33 -4.28 8.24
CA ILE A 57 -11.89 -5.01 7.03
C ILE A 57 -11.21 -4.08 6.03
N ILE A 58 -11.80 -2.90 5.79
CA ILE A 58 -11.27 -1.93 4.83
C ILE A 58 -9.98 -1.31 5.32
N ASN A 59 -9.84 -1.04 6.62
CA ASN A 59 -8.59 -0.55 7.19
C ASN A 59 -7.47 -1.58 7.03
N GLU A 60 -7.73 -2.86 7.33
CA GLU A 60 -6.76 -3.94 7.12
C GLU A 60 -6.36 -4.06 5.64
N ALA A 61 -7.33 -4.08 4.73
CA ALA A 61 -7.07 -4.09 3.28
C ALA A 61 -6.28 -2.85 2.82
N SER A 62 -6.56 -1.68 3.39
CA SER A 62 -5.86 -0.43 3.06
C SER A 62 -4.40 -0.46 3.52
N ILE A 63 -4.11 -1.05 4.69
CA ILE A 63 -2.74 -1.23 5.17
C ILE A 63 -1.99 -2.15 4.22
N ALA A 64 -2.58 -3.29 3.85
CA ALA A 64 -1.98 -4.22 2.90
C ALA A 64 -1.66 -3.56 1.55
N VAL A 65 -2.60 -2.76 1.02
CA VAL A 65 -2.41 -1.99 -0.22
C VAL A 65 -1.30 -0.94 -0.07
N MET A 66 -1.23 -0.25 1.09
CA MET A 66 -0.19 0.73 1.36
C MET A 66 1.20 0.09 1.39
N ILE A 67 1.37 -1.04 2.07
CA ILE A 67 2.64 -1.78 2.11
C ILE A 67 3.03 -2.21 0.70
N PHE A 68 2.07 -2.74 -0.08
CA PHE A 68 2.30 -3.11 -1.47
C PHE A 68 2.80 -1.93 -2.32
N TYR A 69 2.18 -0.76 -2.21
CA TYR A 69 2.63 0.43 -2.93
C TYR A 69 4.01 0.91 -2.49
N LEU A 70 4.31 0.87 -1.18
CA LEU A 70 5.64 1.23 -0.67
C LEU A 70 6.72 0.30 -1.22
N LYS A 71 6.51 -1.02 -1.15
CA LYS A 71 7.41 -2.02 -1.73
C LYS A 71 7.65 -1.75 -3.22
N LYS A 72 6.57 -1.55 -3.98
CA LYS A 72 6.64 -1.30 -5.42
C LYS A 72 7.40 -0.02 -5.74
N PHE A 73 7.07 1.08 -5.05
CA PHE A 73 7.76 2.36 -5.20
C PHE A 73 9.26 2.25 -4.94
N PHE A 74 9.66 1.53 -3.90
CA PHE A 74 11.07 1.32 -3.58
C PHE A 74 11.81 0.50 -4.63
N ILE A 75 11.21 -0.59 -5.12
CA ILE A 75 11.81 -1.43 -6.17
C ILE A 75 11.93 -0.65 -7.48
N GLU A 76 10.84 -0.02 -7.93
CA GLU A 76 10.83 0.78 -9.16
C GLU A 76 11.80 1.97 -9.09
N GLY A 77 11.95 2.57 -7.89
CA GLY A 77 12.95 3.61 -7.65
C GLY A 77 14.39 3.12 -7.83
N THR A 78 14.72 1.92 -7.32
CA THR A 78 16.03 1.31 -7.56
C THR A 78 16.23 0.95 -9.03
N GLU A 79 15.23 0.38 -9.70
CA GLU A 79 15.32 0.07 -11.13
C GLU A 79 15.53 1.32 -11.98
N ALA A 80 14.86 2.42 -11.65
CA ALA A 80 15.06 3.71 -12.30
C ALA A 80 16.47 4.26 -12.06
N ALA A 81 16.99 4.17 -10.83
CA ALA A 81 18.35 4.60 -10.52
C ALA A 81 19.40 3.76 -11.27
N ILE A 82 19.21 2.44 -11.35
CA ILE A 82 20.05 1.52 -12.13
C ILE A 82 20.06 1.94 -13.60
N LYS A 83 18.88 2.10 -14.21
CA LYS A 83 18.76 2.50 -15.62
C LYS A 83 19.42 3.86 -15.89
N ALA A 84 19.26 4.82 -14.98
CA ALA A 84 19.91 6.11 -15.10
C ALA A 84 21.43 5.98 -15.10
N VAL A 85 22.00 5.25 -14.13
CA VAL A 85 23.45 5.02 -14.05
C VAL A 85 23.97 4.33 -15.30
N ASP A 86 23.30 3.28 -15.76
CA ASP A 86 23.71 2.54 -16.96
C ASP A 86 23.69 3.44 -18.20
N THR A 87 22.64 4.26 -18.34
CA THR A 87 22.53 5.22 -19.45
C THR A 87 23.67 6.24 -19.43
N PHE A 88 24.01 6.79 -18.26
CA PHE A 88 25.15 7.73 -18.14
C PHE A 88 26.47 7.05 -18.48
N PHE A 89 26.66 5.80 -18.03
CA PHE A 89 27.85 5.02 -18.31
C PHE A 89 28.04 4.78 -19.82
N ASP A 90 26.95 4.50 -20.55
CA ASP A 90 26.98 4.36 -22.01
C ASP A 90 27.44 5.64 -22.73
N PHE A 91 27.28 6.81 -22.10
CA PHE A 91 27.82 8.09 -22.58
C PHE A 91 29.24 8.40 -22.07
N GLY A 92 29.90 7.46 -21.41
CA GLY A 92 31.23 7.65 -20.81
C GLY A 92 31.21 8.47 -19.51
N ILE A 93 30.05 8.59 -18.86
CA ILE A 93 29.89 9.30 -17.58
C ILE A 93 29.79 8.27 -16.47
N GLU A 94 30.74 8.26 -15.53
CA GLU A 94 30.85 7.23 -14.48
C GLU A 94 29.70 7.25 -13.45
N GLY A 95 28.94 8.34 -13.37
CA GLY A 95 27.83 8.50 -12.44
C GLY A 95 27.28 9.92 -12.40
N PHE A 96 26.27 10.14 -11.57
CA PHE A 96 25.61 11.43 -11.42
C PHE A 96 25.31 11.74 -9.95
N GLN A 97 25.08 13.03 -9.66
CA GLN A 97 24.79 13.51 -8.31
C GLN A 97 23.35 14.01 -8.20
N ILE A 98 22.64 13.60 -7.14
CA ILE A 98 21.35 14.17 -6.75
C ILE A 98 21.48 14.68 -5.31
N GLY A 99 21.40 16.00 -5.13
CA GLY A 99 21.63 16.64 -3.84
C GLY A 99 23.03 16.32 -3.31
N SER A 100 23.12 15.74 -2.11
CA SER A 100 24.39 15.32 -1.50
C SER A 100 24.82 13.89 -1.84
N LYS A 101 24.05 13.16 -2.66
CA LYS A 101 24.28 11.73 -2.93
C LYS A 101 24.82 11.51 -4.33
N TYR A 102 25.86 10.69 -4.43
CA TYR A 102 26.45 10.26 -5.70
C TYR A 102 25.99 8.85 -6.08
N PHE A 103 25.57 8.69 -7.33
CA PHE A 103 25.02 7.45 -7.89
C PHE A 103 25.96 6.97 -8.98
N SER A 104 26.57 5.80 -8.76
CA SER A 104 27.49 5.16 -9.70
C SER A 104 27.42 3.65 -9.55
N GLY A 105 27.66 2.94 -10.66
CA GLY A 105 27.53 1.49 -10.76
C GLY A 105 26.30 0.92 -10.03
N ARG A 106 26.54 0.09 -9.02
CA ARG A 106 25.52 -0.47 -8.12
C ARG A 106 25.80 -0.12 -6.67
N ASN A 107 26.19 1.13 -6.41
CA ASN A 107 26.50 1.59 -5.06
C ASN A 107 25.25 1.64 -4.15
N GLU A 108 25.46 1.95 -2.88
CA GLU A 108 24.38 1.99 -1.89
C GLU A 108 23.24 2.95 -2.23
N ASN A 109 23.53 4.10 -2.84
CA ASN A 109 22.50 5.07 -3.19
C ASN A 109 21.59 4.55 -4.31
N VAL A 110 22.16 3.80 -5.27
CA VAL A 110 21.41 3.13 -6.35
C VAL A 110 20.51 2.03 -5.78
N LEU A 111 21.04 1.24 -4.85
CA LEU A 111 20.34 0.07 -4.27
C LEU A 111 19.49 0.40 -3.04
N ALA A 112 19.40 1.67 -2.64
CA ALA A 112 18.74 2.08 -1.40
C ALA A 112 17.26 1.67 -1.35
N GLY A 113 16.54 1.82 -2.46
CA GLY A 113 15.15 1.39 -2.56
C GLY A 113 15.00 -0.11 -2.32
N GLN A 114 15.81 -0.95 -3.00
CA GLN A 114 15.79 -2.39 -2.79
C GLN A 114 16.05 -2.78 -1.32
N LYS A 115 17.02 -2.15 -0.65
CA LYS A 115 17.27 -2.38 0.78
C LYS A 115 16.03 -2.04 1.63
N LEU A 116 15.42 -0.88 1.39
CA LEU A 116 14.19 -0.47 2.09
C LEU A 116 13.02 -1.42 1.84
N ALA A 117 12.87 -1.92 0.61
CA ALA A 117 11.83 -2.89 0.28
C ALA A 117 12.04 -4.21 1.05
N VAL A 118 13.29 -4.70 1.13
CA VAL A 118 13.62 -5.90 1.91
C VAL A 118 13.31 -5.69 3.39
N THR A 119 13.81 -4.61 4.00
CA THR A 119 13.55 -4.30 5.41
C THR A 119 12.06 -4.14 5.71
N LEU A 120 11.30 -3.49 4.82
CA LEU A 120 9.85 -3.38 4.96
C LEU A 120 9.18 -4.75 5.01
N MET A 121 9.57 -5.68 4.12
CA MET A 121 8.98 -7.02 4.09
C MET A 121 9.42 -7.84 5.30
N GLU A 122 10.68 -7.75 5.73
CA GLU A 122 11.18 -8.45 6.92
C GLU A 122 10.51 -7.97 8.22
N SER A 123 9.98 -6.74 8.25
CA SER A 123 9.26 -6.22 9.42
C SER A 123 7.82 -6.73 9.58
N ILE A 124 7.33 -7.56 8.65
CA ILE A 124 5.96 -8.09 8.66
C ILE A 124 5.96 -9.51 9.19
N ASP A 125 5.41 -9.72 10.38
CA ASP A 125 5.30 -11.06 10.98
C ASP A 125 4.23 -11.94 10.30
N ASP A 126 3.18 -11.31 9.74
CA ASP A 126 2.07 -12.01 9.10
C ASP A 126 2.47 -12.63 7.75
N GLN A 127 2.65 -13.95 7.77
CA GLN A 127 3.06 -14.74 6.60
C GLN A 127 2.02 -14.77 5.48
N GLU A 128 0.73 -14.70 5.80
CA GLU A 128 -0.33 -14.69 4.79
C GLU A 128 -0.40 -13.34 4.08
N LEU A 129 -0.20 -12.25 4.83
CA LEU A 129 -0.04 -10.91 4.28
C LEU A 129 1.21 -10.81 3.39
N LEU A 130 2.34 -11.36 3.84
CA LEU A 130 3.58 -11.41 3.05
C LEU A 130 3.38 -12.12 1.72
N LYS A 131 2.78 -13.32 1.73
CA LYS A 131 2.45 -14.06 0.51
C LYS A 131 1.53 -13.26 -0.40
N LEU A 132 0.50 -12.62 0.16
CA LEU A 132 -0.44 -11.80 -0.60
C LEU A 132 0.29 -10.65 -1.31
N ILE A 133 1.15 -9.91 -0.61
CA ILE A 133 1.89 -8.78 -1.18
C ILE A 133 2.91 -9.26 -2.22
N ASN A 134 3.61 -10.37 -1.98
CA ASN A 134 4.62 -10.91 -2.89
C ASN A 134 4.02 -11.45 -4.19
N ASN A 135 2.83 -12.06 -4.13
CA ASN A 135 2.18 -12.65 -5.29
C ASN A 135 1.28 -11.67 -6.05
N SER A 136 1.03 -10.48 -5.49
CA SER A 136 0.22 -9.45 -6.14
C SER A 136 1.06 -8.65 -7.14
N LYS A 137 0.54 -8.50 -8.36
CA LYS A 137 1.04 -7.58 -9.39
C LYS A 137 0.38 -6.21 -9.31
N TYR A 138 -0.87 -6.17 -8.83
CA TYR A 138 -1.71 -4.99 -8.79
C TYR A 138 -2.44 -4.88 -7.45
N ALA A 139 -2.68 -3.65 -6.98
CA ALA A 139 -3.33 -3.40 -5.69
C ALA A 139 -4.78 -3.92 -5.64
N ASN A 140 -5.49 -3.98 -6.77
CA ASN A 140 -6.84 -4.55 -6.81
C ASN A 140 -6.83 -6.04 -6.42
N GLN A 141 -5.78 -6.80 -6.72
CA GLN A 141 -5.69 -8.22 -6.31
C GLN A 141 -5.66 -8.38 -4.79
N ILE A 142 -5.02 -7.44 -4.09
CA ILE A 142 -5.03 -7.37 -2.63
C ILE A 142 -6.45 -7.06 -2.15
N VAL A 143 -7.10 -6.03 -2.71
CA VAL A 143 -8.47 -5.66 -2.31
C VAL A 143 -9.45 -6.82 -2.54
N GLU A 144 -9.37 -7.50 -3.68
CA GLU A 144 -10.24 -8.63 -4.01
C GLU A 144 -10.07 -9.81 -3.03
N ARG A 145 -8.86 -10.05 -2.50
CA ARG A 145 -8.64 -11.06 -1.45
C ARG A 145 -9.47 -10.79 -0.20
N TYR A 146 -9.76 -9.53 0.11
CA TYR A 146 -10.57 -9.13 1.26
C TYR A 146 -12.08 -9.10 0.95
N ARG A 147 -12.49 -9.15 -0.33
CA ARG A 147 -13.91 -9.11 -0.74
C ARG A 147 -14.73 -10.24 -0.14
N LYS A 148 -14.15 -11.44 -0.08
CA LYS A 148 -14.79 -12.62 0.56
C LYS A 148 -15.25 -12.34 2.00
N PHE A 149 -14.50 -11.54 2.77
CA PHE A 149 -14.87 -11.22 4.16
C PHE A 149 -16.03 -10.23 4.24
N ILE A 150 -16.33 -9.52 3.16
CA ILE A 150 -17.51 -8.65 3.05
C ILE A 150 -18.73 -9.48 2.64
N GLU A 151 -18.54 -10.42 1.70
CA GLU A 151 -19.58 -11.24 1.07
C GLU A 151 -19.97 -12.50 1.86
N GLU A 152 -19.15 -12.95 2.81
CA GLU A 152 -19.50 -14.04 3.76
C GLU A 152 -20.64 -13.59 4.70
N LYS A 153 -21.88 -13.58 4.17
CA LYS A 153 -23.17 -13.73 4.86
C LYS A 153 -24.32 -13.93 3.88
#